data_AF-A0A098RZJ0-F1
#
_entry.id   AF-A0A098RZJ0-F1
#
_cell.length_a   1.000
_cell.length_b   1.000
_cell.length_c   1.000
_cell.angle_alpha   90.00
_cell.angle_beta   90.00
_cell.angle_gamma   90.00
#
_symmetry.space_group_name_H-M   'P 1'
#
loop_
_entity.id
_entity.type
_entity.pdbx_description
1 polymer ?
#
loop_
_entity_poly.entity_id
_entity_poly.type
_entity_poly.pdbx_seq_one_letter_code
_entity_poly.pdbx_strand_id
1 'polypeptide(L)'
;MYVDISITEEDLQLIMGRNFKPRYAAALRDVFCPACRQKEDNAVLPEKFWLNPAGDVIVEGACARCSAPIEKLLETGIDPRQYDQAMAIREYKVEIGKDYEVRR
;
A
#
# COMPACT_ATOMS: atom_id res chain seq x y z
N MET A 1 -15.08 -12.33 -3.17
CA MET A 1 -14.90 -11.93 -1.75
C MET A 1 -14.24 -10.55 -1.75
N TYR A 2 -14.92 -9.51 -1.27
CA TYR A 2 -14.43 -8.13 -1.29
C TYR A 2 -13.63 -7.83 -0.01
N VAL A 3 -12.45 -8.43 0.09
CA VAL A 3 -11.54 -8.25 1.23
C VAL A 3 -10.21 -7.67 0.79
N ASP A 4 -9.52 -6.98 1.69
CA ASP A 4 -8.15 -6.54 1.46
C ASP A 4 -7.22 -7.73 1.65
N ILE A 5 -6.33 -7.95 0.68
CA ILE A 5 -5.39 -9.07 0.70
C ILE A 5 -3.97 -8.55 0.92
N SER A 6 -3.14 -9.29 1.64
CA SER A 6 -1.73 -8.91 1.79
C SER A 6 -1.00 -9.00 0.46
N ILE A 7 -0.16 -8.02 0.17
CA ILE A 7 0.79 -8.04 -0.94
C ILE A 7 2.19 -7.72 -0.43
N THR A 8 3.22 -8.02 -1.20
CA THR A 8 4.59 -7.62 -0.87
C THR A 8 4.93 -6.24 -1.44
N GLU A 9 6.10 -5.70 -1.08
CA GLU A 9 6.59 -4.47 -1.70
C GLU A 9 6.93 -4.70 -3.19
N GLU A 10 7.42 -5.90 -3.55
CA GLU A 10 7.67 -6.27 -4.94
C GLU A 10 6.39 -6.31 -5.77
N ASP A 11 5.28 -6.81 -5.20
CA ASP A 11 3.97 -6.75 -5.84
C ASP A 11 3.54 -5.31 -6.08
N LEU A 12 3.68 -4.43 -5.09
CA LEU A 12 3.40 -3.00 -5.24
C LEU A 12 4.30 -2.36 -6.29
N GLN A 13 5.57 -2.74 -6.37
CA GLN A 13 6.50 -2.28 -7.40
C GLN A 13 6.05 -2.71 -8.81
N LEU A 14 5.51 -3.93 -8.95
CA LEU A 14 4.93 -4.40 -10.21
C LEU A 14 3.67 -3.61 -10.58
N ILE A 15 2.79 -3.35 -9.62
CA ILE A 15 1.57 -2.53 -9.81
C ILE A 15 1.95 -1.14 -10.32
N MET A 16 2.83 -0.45 -9.60
CA MET A 16 3.18 0.95 -9.89
C MET A 16 4.17 1.08 -11.07
N GLY A 17 4.92 0.02 -11.38
CA GLY A 17 5.94 0.00 -12.42
C GLY A 17 6.94 1.15 -12.29
N ARG A 18 7.11 1.92 -13.38
CA ARG A 18 8.05 3.07 -13.41
C ARG A 18 7.68 4.18 -12.41
N ASN A 19 6.42 4.23 -11.98
CA ASN A 19 5.95 5.22 -11.02
C ASN A 19 6.26 4.84 -9.57
N PHE A 20 6.73 3.63 -9.30
CA PHE A 20 7.04 3.17 -7.94
C PHE A 20 7.98 4.14 -7.23
N LYS A 21 9.24 4.25 -7.68
CA LYS A 21 10.25 5.11 -7.03
C LYS A 21 9.79 6.56 -6.77
N PRO A 22 9.26 7.31 -7.77
CA PRO A 22 8.90 8.70 -7.54
C PRO A 22 7.62 8.86 -6.69
N ARG A 23 6.60 8.01 -6.87
CA ARG A 23 5.30 8.19 -6.19
C ARG A 23 5.26 7.50 -4.83
N TYR A 24 5.88 6.34 -4.69
CA TYR A 24 5.94 5.63 -3.40
C TYR A 24 6.71 6.45 -2.36
N ALA A 25 7.93 6.88 -2.69
CA ALA A 25 8.71 7.73 -1.79
C ALA A 25 8.05 9.09 -1.53
N ALA A 26 7.30 9.65 -2.48
CA ALA A 26 6.52 10.86 -2.23
C ALA A 26 5.31 10.60 -1.32
N ALA A 27 4.62 9.48 -1.49
CA ALA A 27 3.43 9.15 -0.71
C ALA A 27 3.72 8.80 0.75
N LEU A 28 4.95 8.34 1.05
CA LEU A 28 5.44 8.11 2.41
C LEU A 28 6.02 9.37 3.07
N ARG A 29 6.14 10.48 2.33
CA ARG A 29 6.54 11.80 2.86
C ARG A 29 5.30 12.64 3.20
N ASP A 30 5.48 13.62 4.09
CA ASP A 30 4.45 14.60 4.46
C ASP A 30 3.16 13.98 5.03
N VAL A 31 3.24 12.77 5.62
CA VAL A 31 2.09 12.12 6.25
C VAL A 31 1.87 12.72 7.64
N PHE A 32 0.62 13.09 7.91
CA PHE A 32 0.23 13.61 9.22
C PHE A 32 0.15 12.48 10.24
N CYS A 33 0.94 12.57 11.31
CA CYS A 33 0.84 11.64 12.43
C CYS A 33 -0.18 12.16 13.44
N PRO A 34 -1.25 11.41 13.76
CA PRO A 34 -2.26 11.86 14.73
C PRO A 34 -1.71 11.94 16.17
N ALA A 35 -0.70 11.15 16.51
CA ALA A 35 -0.03 11.18 17.81
C ALA A 35 0.91 12.38 17.95
N CYS A 36 1.73 12.68 16.94
CA CYS A 36 2.61 13.85 16.95
C CYS A 36 1.86 15.16 16.64
N ARG A 37 0.69 15.08 16.00
CA ARG A 37 -0.11 16.22 15.51
C ARG A 37 0.63 17.14 14.55
N GLN A 38 1.54 16.57 13.78
CA GLN A 38 2.32 17.28 12.76
C GLN A 38 2.62 16.36 11.57
N LYS A 39 3.04 16.97 10.47
CA LYS A 39 3.55 16.24 9.32
C LYS A 39 5.02 15.87 9.55
N GLU A 40 5.42 14.73 9.02
CA GLU A 40 6.80 14.24 9.14
C GLU A 40 7.39 13.98 7.75
N ASP A 41 8.66 14.32 7.56
CA ASP A 41 9.35 14.14 6.27
C ASP A 41 9.82 12.69 6.05
N ASN A 42 9.70 11.82 7.06
CA ASN A 42 9.98 10.36 6.99
C ASN A 42 8.81 9.58 7.62
N ALA A 43 7.58 9.90 7.24
CA ALA A 43 6.45 9.73 8.13
C ALA A 43 5.98 8.29 8.38
N VAL A 44 6.24 7.35 7.48
CA VAL A 44 5.75 5.96 7.63
C VAL A 44 6.89 4.99 7.35
N LEU A 45 7.22 4.17 8.35
CA LEU A 45 8.01 2.95 8.19
C LEU A 45 7.04 1.83 7.81
N PRO A 46 7.00 1.39 6.54
CA PRO A 46 6.03 0.39 6.08
C PRO A 46 6.30 -0.96 6.76
N GLU A 47 5.24 -1.59 7.25
CA GLU A 47 5.26 -2.91 7.89
C GLU A 47 4.44 -3.93 7.09
N LYS A 48 3.28 -3.51 6.58
CA LYS A 48 2.40 -4.34 5.75
C LYS A 48 1.78 -3.56 4.61
N PHE A 49 1.50 -4.25 3.51
CA PHE A 49 0.80 -3.73 2.35
C PHE A 49 -0.45 -4.55 2.09
N TRP A 50 -1.56 -3.86 1.83
CA TRP A 50 -2.84 -4.48 1.55
C TRP A 50 -3.41 -3.97 0.26
N LEU A 51 -3.81 -4.89 -0.62
CA LEU A 51 -4.49 -4.57 -1.86
C LEU A 51 -6.00 -4.71 -1.69
N ASN A 52 -6.70 -3.58 -1.81
CA ASN A 52 -8.15 -3.56 -1.69
C ASN A 52 -8.84 -3.99 -3.00
N PRO A 53 -10.15 -4.25 -2.99
CA PRO A 53 -10.90 -4.63 -4.19
C PRO A 53 -11.01 -3.54 -5.27
N ALA A 54 -10.74 -2.27 -4.93
CA ALA A 54 -10.73 -1.16 -5.89
C ALA A 54 -9.38 -1.03 -6.62
N GLY A 55 -8.40 -1.87 -6.29
CA GLY A 55 -7.06 -1.81 -6.88
C GLY A 55 -6.16 -0.79 -6.20
N ASP A 56 -6.53 -0.25 -5.03
CA ASP A 56 -5.68 0.65 -4.25
C ASP A 56 -4.88 -0.12 -3.20
N VAL A 57 -3.72 0.42 -2.85
CA VAL A 57 -2.83 -0.18 -1.86
C VAL A 57 -2.86 0.61 -0.57
N ILE A 58 -3.13 -0.07 0.53
CA ILE A 58 -3.05 0.46 1.89
C ILE A 58 -1.70 0.06 2.47
N VAL A 59 -0.93 1.05 2.89
CA VAL A 59 0.34 0.88 3.60
C VAL A 59 0.06 1.03 5.08
N GLU A 60 0.24 -0.04 5.84
CA GLU A 60 0.28 0.00 7.29
C GLU A 60 1.73 0.09 7.75
N GLY A 61 1.98 0.93 8.74
CA GLY A 61 3.30 1.11 9.29
C GLY A 61 3.30 1.92 10.57
N ALA A 62 4.47 2.43 10.94
CA ALA A 62 4.64 3.24 12.14
C ALA A 62 5.25 4.60 11.83
N CYS A 63 4.87 5.59 12.64
CA CYS A 63 5.50 6.90 12.62
C CYS A 63 6.98 6.78 12.97
N ALA A 64 7.90 7.23 12.10
CA ALA A 64 9.34 7.17 12.38
C ALA A 64 9.77 7.96 13.63
N ARG A 65 8.94 8.90 14.12
CA ARG A 65 9.24 9.73 15.29
C ARG A 65 8.72 9.16 16.60
N CYS A 66 7.47 8.72 16.64
CA CYS A 66 6.80 8.31 17.89
C CYS A 66 6.36 6.84 17.89
N SER A 67 6.62 6.11 16.82
CA SER A 67 6.22 4.71 16.60
C SER A 67 4.72 4.46 16.68
N ALA A 68 3.88 5.49 16.73
CA ALA A 68 2.43 5.33 16.66
C ALA A 68 2.03 4.76 15.29
N PRO A 69 1.00 3.89 15.23
CA PRO A 69 0.56 3.29 13.97
C PRO A 69 0.05 4.37 13.02
N ILE A 70 0.43 4.25 11.75
CA ILE A 70 -0.03 5.09 10.65
C ILE A 70 -0.47 4.20 9.50
N GLU A 71 -1.58 4.59 8.88
CA GLU A 71 -2.08 4.01 7.65
C GLU A 71 -2.05 5.05 6.54
N LYS A 72 -1.65 4.62 5.34
CA LYS A 72 -1.65 5.46 4.14
C LYS A 72 -2.26 4.74 2.96
N LEU A 73 -3.27 5.34 2.35
CA LEU A 73 -3.83 4.88 1.08
C LEU A 73 -3.02 5.41 -0.11
N LEU A 74 -2.67 4.51 -1.03
CA LEU A 74 -2.09 4.78 -2.34
C LEU A 74 -3.15 4.48 -3.41
N GLU A 75 -3.65 5.55 -4.04
CA GLU A 75 -4.71 5.50 -5.06
C GLU A 75 -4.20 4.94 -6.40
N THR A 76 -3.77 3.68 -6.40
CA THR A 76 -3.26 2.97 -7.58
C THR A 76 -4.38 2.54 -8.52
N GLY A 77 -5.62 2.40 -8.04
CA GLY A 77 -6.79 2.04 -8.86
C GLY A 77 -7.28 3.15 -9.80
N ILE A 78 -6.83 4.40 -9.63
CA ILE A 78 -7.21 5.53 -10.50
C ILE A 78 -6.50 5.46 -11.86
N ASP A 79 -5.27 4.96 -11.90
CA ASP A 79 -4.52 4.80 -13.14
C ASP A 79 -4.90 3.46 -13.79
N PRO A 80 -5.45 3.43 -15.02
CA PRO A 80 -5.96 2.20 -15.61
C PRO A 80 -4.92 1.09 -15.72
N ARG A 81 -3.65 1.43 -15.98
CA ARG A 81 -2.58 0.42 -16.11
C ARG A 81 -2.23 -0.17 -14.75
N GLN A 82 -2.17 0.66 -13.71
CA GLN A 82 -1.92 0.19 -12.36
C GLN A 82 -3.09 -0.63 -11.84
N TYR A 83 -4.34 -0.22 -12.13
CA TYR A 83 -5.53 -1.00 -11.82
C TYR A 83 -5.50 -2.39 -12.47
N ASP A 84 -5.19 -2.48 -13.76
CA ASP A 84 -5.10 -3.77 -14.47
C ASP A 84 -4.03 -4.68 -13.83
N GLN A 85 -2.86 -4.12 -13.48
CA GLN A 85 -1.81 -4.87 -12.79
C GLN A 85 -2.24 -5.31 -11.38
N ALA A 86 -2.89 -4.43 -10.63
CA ALA A 86 -3.40 -4.72 -9.31
C ALA A 86 -4.41 -5.87 -9.35
N MET A 87 -5.35 -5.85 -10.31
CA MET A 87 -6.32 -6.93 -10.47
C MET A 87 -5.67 -8.25 -10.89
N ALA A 88 -4.66 -8.22 -11.77
CA ALA A 88 -3.91 -9.41 -12.15
C ALA A 88 -3.17 -10.04 -10.96
N ILE A 89 -2.51 -9.22 -10.13
CA ILE A 89 -1.85 -9.71 -8.89
C ILE A 89 -2.89 -10.28 -7.93
N ARG A 90 -4.03 -9.59 -7.76
CA ARG A 90 -5.12 -10.06 -6.91
C ARG A 90 -5.63 -11.43 -7.35
N GLU A 91 -5.95 -11.57 -8.63
CA GLU A 91 -6.43 -12.84 -9.21
C GLU A 91 -5.39 -13.94 -9.00
N TYR A 92 -4.12 -13.67 -9.30
CA TYR A 92 -3.04 -14.63 -9.09
C TYR A 92 -2.96 -15.08 -7.62
N LYS A 93 -2.89 -14.14 -6.67
CA LYS A 93 -2.77 -14.49 -5.24
C LYS A 93 -4.00 -15.18 -4.69
N VAL A 94 -5.20 -14.78 -5.11
CA VAL A 94 -6.44 -15.34 -4.57
C VAL A 94 -6.75 -16.72 -5.15
N GLU A 95 -6.63 -16.88 -6.47
CA GLU A 95 -7.09 -18.08 -7.16
C GLU A 95 -5.97 -19.11 -7.37
N ILE A 96 -4.73 -18.65 -7.59
CA ILE A 96 -3.60 -19.50 -8.00
C ILE A 96 -2.62 -19.73 -6.85
N GLY A 97 -1.95 -18.67 -6.39
CA GLY A 97 -0.90 -18.74 -5.37
C GLY A 97 -1.43 -19.11 -3.99
N LYS A 98 -2.62 -18.59 -3.64
CA LYS A 98 -3.28 -18.77 -2.33
C LYS A 98 -2.36 -18.39 -1.16
N ASP A 99 -1.46 -17.47 -1.41
CA ASP A 99 -0.40 -16.99 -0.53
C ASP A 99 -0.71 -15.56 -0.05
N TYR A 100 -1.83 -15.40 0.65
CA TYR A 100 -2.26 -14.10 1.16
C TYR A 100 -2.90 -14.20 2.54
N GLU A 101 -2.71 -13.16 3.34
CA GLU A 101 -3.49 -12.87 4.54
C GLU A 101 -4.69 -11.99 4.16
N VAL A 102 -5.77 -12.10 4.93
CA VAL A 102 -6.91 -11.19 4.86
C VAL A 102 -6.81 -10.19 5.99
N ARG A 103 -6.90 -8.91 5.66
CA ARG A 103 -6.98 -7.83 6.66
C ARG A 103 -8.26 -8.02 7.50
N ARG A 104 -8.11 -8.07 8.83
CA ARG A 104 -9.21 -8.32 9.78
C ARG A 104 -9.80 -7.02 10.33
#